data_AF-A0A702VL28-F1
#
_entry.id   AF-A0A702VL28-F1
#
_cell.length_a   1.000
_cell.length_b   1.000
_cell.length_c   1.000
_cell.angle_alpha   90.00
_cell.angle_beta   90.00
_cell.angle_gamma   90.00
#
_symmetry.space_group_name_H-M   'P 1'
#
loop_
_entity.id
_entity.type
_entity.pdbx_description
1 polymer ?
#
loop_
_entity_poly.entity_id
_entity_poly.type
_entity_poly.pdbx_seq_one_letter_code
_entity_poly.pdbx_strand_id
1 'polypeptide(L)'
;MSISTIMSNINRLQKDIANLQKQLSDEQRKEAQLSGKINQIERSITKSTSLSTLNSKRSEINRYNNDVSKCSSKKADINKKIAAKTGDLHRYQVQLLKEQENEQKKKITAQKKIEKEQLDHQKKITRELESQ
;
A
#
# COMPACT_ATOMS: atom_id res chain seq x y z
N MET A 1 -2.86 -10.56 -19.14
CA MET A 1 -3.23 -9.17 -18.76
C MET A 1 -2.14 -8.27 -19.30
N SER A 2 -2.46 -7.14 -19.95
CA SER A 2 -1.40 -6.29 -20.50
C SER A 2 -0.60 -5.60 -19.38
N ILE A 3 0.66 -5.27 -19.66
CA ILE A 3 1.53 -4.50 -18.74
C ILE A 3 0.81 -3.24 -18.26
N SER A 4 0.11 -2.53 -19.16
CA SER A 4 -0.66 -1.33 -18.82
C SER A 4 -1.76 -1.59 -17.79
N THR A 5 -2.50 -2.69 -17.91
CA THR A 5 -3.52 -3.06 -16.92
C THR A 5 -2.90 -3.40 -15.56
N ILE A 6 -1.78 -4.13 -15.55
CA ILE A 6 -1.05 -4.44 -14.30
C ILE A 6 -0.57 -3.15 -13.61
N MET A 7 0.01 -2.22 -14.37
CA MET A 7 0.43 -0.92 -13.85
C MET A 7 -0.74 -0.10 -13.31
N SER A 8 -1.90 -0.11 -13.97
CA SER A 8 -3.10 0.57 -13.48
C SER A 8 -3.57 0.00 -12.13
N ASN A 9 -3.56 -1.34 -11.99
CA ASN A 9 -3.92 -2.01 -10.75
C ASN A 9 -2.95 -1.68 -9.61
N ILE A 10 -1.64 -1.67 -9.89
CA ILE A 10 -0.59 -1.24 -8.93
C ILE A 10 -0.87 0.18 -8.44
N ASN A 11 -1.12 1.12 -9.35
CA ASN A 11 -1.38 2.52 -8.99
C ASN A 11 -2.65 2.67 -8.13
N ARG A 12 -3.72 1.91 -8.46
CA ARG A 12 -4.96 1.89 -7.65
C ARG A 12 -4.68 1.36 -6.24
N LEU A 13 -3.98 0.24 -6.13
CA LEU A 13 -3.63 -0.36 -4.84
C LEU A 13 -2.75 0.56 -3.99
N GLN A 14 -1.77 1.24 -4.59
CA GLN A 14 -0.93 2.22 -3.89
C GLN A 14 -1.75 3.39 -3.34
N LYS A 15 -2.69 3.93 -4.13
CA LYS A 15 -3.61 4.99 -3.67
C LYS A 15 -4.49 4.51 -2.54
N ASP A 16 -5.04 3.30 -2.63
CA ASP A 16 -5.88 2.72 -1.58
C ASP A 16 -5.09 2.52 -0.28
N ILE A 17 -3.85 2.04 -0.37
CA ILE A 17 -2.96 1.87 0.79
C ILE A 17 -2.69 3.22 1.45
N ALA A 18 -2.35 4.25 0.66
CA ALA A 18 -2.12 5.60 1.17
C ALA A 18 -3.36 6.18 1.87
N ASN A 19 -4.55 5.96 1.31
CA ASN A 19 -5.80 6.39 1.91
C ASN A 19 -6.07 5.66 3.24
N LEU A 20 -5.83 4.35 3.30
CA LEU A 20 -5.97 3.57 4.54
C LEU A 20 -4.94 4.00 5.61
N GLN A 21 -3.71 4.32 5.21
CA GLN A 21 -2.68 4.84 6.12
C GLN A 21 -3.09 6.21 6.70
N LYS A 22 -3.69 7.08 5.88
CA LYS A 22 -4.25 8.34 6.36
C LYS A 22 -5.36 8.11 7.38
N GLN A 23 -6.31 7.22 7.08
CA GLN A 23 -7.38 6.85 8.00
C GLN A 23 -6.84 6.27 9.33
N LEU A 24 -5.78 5.45 9.26
CA LEU A 24 -5.12 4.91 10.45
C LEU A 24 -4.53 6.04 11.31
N SER A 25 -3.85 7.00 10.69
CA SER A 25 -3.29 8.16 11.38
C SER A 25 -4.37 9.02 12.04
N ASP A 26 -5.52 9.19 11.38
CA ASP A 26 -6.64 9.96 11.94
C ASP A 26 -7.24 9.26 13.18
N GLU A 27 -7.44 7.94 13.13
CA GLU A 27 -7.91 7.16 14.29
C GLU A 27 -6.86 7.12 15.42
N GLN A 28 -5.57 7.07 15.10
CA GLN A 28 -4.50 7.16 16.10
C GLN A 28 -4.47 8.53 16.79
N ARG A 29 -4.67 9.62 16.04
CA ARG A 29 -4.78 10.97 16.60
C ARG A 29 -5.98 11.08 17.53
N LYS A 30 -7.12 10.53 17.12
CA LYS A 30 -8.35 10.51 17.93
C LYS A 30 -8.17 9.75 19.23
N GLU A 31 -7.55 8.56 19.18
CA GLU A 31 -7.24 7.77 20.36
C GLU A 31 -6.31 8.52 21.33
N ALA A 32 -5.28 9.19 20.81
CA ALA A 32 -4.37 10.00 21.62
C ALA A 32 -5.11 11.17 22.31
N GLN A 33 -6.03 11.83 21.61
CA GLN A 33 -6.86 12.89 22.19
C GLN A 33 -7.77 12.37 23.32
N LEU A 34 -8.42 11.22 23.12
CA LEU A 34 -9.26 10.59 24.15
C LEU A 34 -8.43 10.18 25.38
N SER A 35 -7.26 9.60 25.15
CA SER A 35 -6.31 9.25 26.21
C SER A 35 -5.82 10.49 26.97
N GLY A 36 -5.59 11.61 26.26
CA GLY A 36 -5.28 12.90 26.88
C GLY A 36 -6.39 13.42 27.79
N LYS A 37 -7.66 13.30 27.37
CA LYS A 37 -8.82 13.67 28.20
C LYS A 37 -8.94 12.80 29.46
N ILE A 38 -8.72 11.50 29.34
CA ILE A 38 -8.68 10.58 30.48
C ILE A 38 -7.63 11.05 31.48
N ASN A 39 -6.39 11.26 31.02
CA ASN A 39 -5.29 11.73 31.87
C ASN A 39 -5.61 13.08 32.55
N GLN A 40 -6.28 14.00 31.85
CA GLN A 40 -6.71 15.29 32.42
C GLN A 40 -7.74 15.11 33.53
N ILE A 41 -8.73 14.24 33.33
CA ILE A 41 -9.75 13.94 34.34
C ILE A 41 -9.12 13.25 35.55
N GLU A 42 -8.24 12.27 35.32
CA GLU A 42 -7.51 11.58 36.38
C GLU A 42 -6.69 12.55 37.24
N ARG A 43 -5.94 13.48 36.61
CA ARG A 43 -5.19 14.52 37.33
C ARG A 43 -6.09 15.48 38.12
N SER A 44 -7.32 15.69 37.67
CA SER A 44 -8.29 16.54 38.36
C SER A 44 -8.90 15.87 39.60
N ILE A 45 -8.70 14.57 39.79
CA ILE A 45 -9.11 13.84 41.00
C ILE A 45 -8.06 14.09 42.07
N THR A 46 -8.40 14.92 43.04
CA THR A 46 -7.54 15.29 44.18
C THR A 46 -8.12 14.74 45.48
N LYS A 47 -7.35 14.84 46.58
CA LYS A 47 -7.80 14.45 47.93
C LYS A 47 -9.06 15.22 48.40
N SER A 48 -9.35 16.38 47.83
CA SER A 48 -10.53 17.20 48.14
C SER A 48 -11.73 16.93 47.23
N THR A 49 -11.61 16.03 46.27
CA THR A 49 -12.73 15.68 45.37
C THR A 49 -13.79 14.90 46.15
N SER A 50 -15.03 15.38 46.15
CA SER A 50 -16.15 14.72 46.82
C SER A 50 -16.47 13.37 46.16
N LEU A 51 -17.11 12.47 46.92
CA LEU A 51 -17.49 11.14 46.41
C LEU A 51 -18.43 11.21 45.20
N SER A 52 -19.38 12.15 45.19
CA SER A 52 -20.29 12.35 44.06
C SER A 52 -19.55 12.80 42.80
N THR A 53 -18.64 13.77 42.94
CA THR A 53 -17.80 14.23 41.83
C THR A 53 -16.85 13.14 41.34
N LEU A 54 -16.27 12.35 42.25
CA LEU A 54 -15.42 11.20 41.91
C LEU A 54 -16.17 10.18 41.05
N ASN A 55 -17.40 9.84 41.43
CA ASN A 55 -18.23 8.89 40.69
C ASN A 55 -18.56 9.41 39.28
N SER A 56 -18.90 10.69 39.15
CA SER A 56 -19.14 11.31 37.83
C SER A 56 -17.89 11.27 36.94
N LYS A 57 -16.73 11.67 37.48
CA LYS A 57 -15.44 11.64 36.76
C LYS A 57 -15.05 10.22 36.35
N ARG A 58 -15.26 9.22 37.22
CA ARG A 58 -15.04 7.80 36.91
C ARG A 58 -15.94 7.31 35.77
N SER A 59 -17.21 7.69 35.77
CA SER A 59 -18.14 7.37 34.68
C SER A 59 -17.66 7.96 33.35
N GLU A 60 -17.16 9.20 33.38
CA GLU A 60 -16.61 9.87 32.20
C GLU A 60 -15.33 9.17 31.68
N ILE A 61 -14.40 8.81 32.58
CA ILE A 61 -13.21 8.01 32.24
C ILE A 61 -13.61 6.69 31.58
N ASN A 62 -14.59 5.97 32.14
CA ASN A 62 -15.07 4.72 31.57
C ASN A 62 -15.65 4.90 30.16
N ARG A 63 -16.36 6.00 29.90
CA ARG A 63 -16.86 6.33 28.55
C ARG A 63 -15.71 6.54 27.57
N TYR A 64 -14.71 7.35 27.94
CA TYR A 64 -13.56 7.58 27.06
C TYR A 64 -12.72 6.31 26.86
N ASN A 65 -12.56 5.46 27.88
CA ASN A 65 -11.88 4.16 27.75
C ASN A 65 -12.59 3.22 26.76
N ASN A 66 -13.92 3.19 26.77
CA ASN A 66 -14.70 2.44 25.79
C ASN A 66 -14.48 2.98 24.37
N ASP A 67 -14.40 4.30 24.20
CA ASP A 67 -14.15 4.91 22.90
C ASP A 67 -12.71 4.71 22.41
N VAL A 68 -11.72 4.72 23.31
CA VAL A 68 -10.33 4.31 23.01
C VAL A 68 -10.30 2.87 22.52
N SER A 69 -11.00 1.96 23.20
CA SER A 69 -11.08 0.55 22.80
C SER A 69 -11.70 0.35 21.41
N LYS A 70 -12.72 1.14 21.07
CA LYS A 70 -13.31 1.16 19.72
C LYS A 70 -12.32 1.69 18.67
N CYS A 71 -11.59 2.76 18.98
CA CYS A 71 -10.56 3.29 18.08
C CYS A 71 -9.46 2.24 17.85
N SER A 72 -9.01 1.57 18.90
CA SER A 72 -8.02 0.49 18.83
C SER A 72 -8.48 -0.65 17.91
N SER A 73 -9.73 -1.10 18.07
CA SER A 73 -10.32 -2.13 17.21
C SER A 73 -10.37 -1.70 15.74
N LYS A 74 -10.80 -0.46 15.45
CA LYS A 74 -10.81 0.09 14.10
C LYS A 74 -9.42 0.16 13.47
N LYS A 75 -8.41 0.61 14.23
CA LYS A 75 -7.02 0.62 13.75
C LYS A 75 -6.54 -0.78 13.38
N ALA A 76 -6.87 -1.79 14.18
CA ALA A 76 -6.52 -3.17 13.88
C ALA A 76 -7.17 -3.66 12.57
N ASP A 77 -8.43 -3.31 12.33
CA ASP A 77 -9.13 -3.62 11.07
C ASP A 77 -8.54 -2.88 9.86
N ILE A 78 -8.19 -1.60 10.02
CA ILE A 78 -7.49 -0.83 8.98
C ILE A 78 -6.13 -1.47 8.67
N ASN A 79 -5.36 -1.86 9.69
CA ASN A 79 -4.07 -2.53 9.51
C ASN A 79 -4.22 -3.87 8.77
N LYS A 80 -5.23 -4.68 9.08
CA LYS A 80 -5.55 -5.90 8.33
C LYS A 80 -5.81 -5.60 6.85
N LYS A 81 -6.58 -4.55 6.55
CA LYS A 81 -6.86 -4.11 5.17
C LYS A 81 -5.60 -3.63 4.45
N ILE A 82 -4.73 -2.88 5.13
CA ILE A 82 -3.43 -2.47 4.59
C ILE A 82 -2.60 -3.71 4.24
N ALA A 83 -2.44 -4.64 5.18
CA ALA A 83 -1.65 -5.86 4.96
C ALA A 83 -2.17 -6.68 3.77
N ALA A 84 -3.50 -6.85 3.66
CA ALA A 84 -4.12 -7.54 2.53
C ALA A 84 -3.80 -6.84 1.19
N LYS A 85 -4.04 -5.54 1.09
CA LYS A 85 -3.76 -4.77 -0.15
C LYS A 85 -2.27 -4.70 -0.48
N THR A 86 -1.39 -4.65 0.51
CA THR A 86 0.07 -4.72 0.30
C THR A 86 0.48 -6.08 -0.24
N GLY A 87 -0.14 -7.16 0.23
CA GLY A 87 0.02 -8.50 -0.34
C GLY A 87 -0.39 -8.56 -1.81
N ASP A 88 -1.55 -8.01 -2.16
CA ASP A 88 -2.01 -7.92 -3.54
C ASP A 88 -1.09 -7.05 -4.41
N LEU A 89 -0.64 -5.92 -3.88
CA LEU A 89 0.32 -5.03 -4.56
C LEU A 89 1.60 -5.78 -4.91
N HIS A 90 2.14 -6.54 -3.96
CA HIS A 90 3.35 -7.33 -4.19
C HIS A 90 3.13 -8.39 -5.28
N ARG A 91 1.98 -9.08 -5.27
CA ARG A 91 1.62 -10.04 -6.33
C ARG A 91 1.61 -9.39 -7.72
N TYR A 92 0.99 -8.21 -7.85
CA TYR A 92 0.98 -7.49 -9.11
C TYR A 92 2.35 -6.98 -9.53
N GLN A 93 3.21 -6.57 -8.59
CA GLN A 93 4.59 -6.17 -8.89
C GLN A 93 5.42 -7.35 -9.43
N VAL A 94 5.30 -8.53 -8.81
CA VAL A 94 5.95 -9.76 -9.32
C VAL A 94 5.42 -10.11 -10.72
N GLN A 95 4.11 -10.01 -10.93
CA GLN A 95 3.51 -10.25 -12.24
C GLN A 95 4.01 -9.26 -13.29
N LEU A 96 4.16 -7.98 -12.94
CA LEU A 96 4.69 -6.95 -13.81
C LEU A 96 6.11 -7.27 -14.26
N LEU A 97 6.99 -7.63 -13.32
CA LEU A 97 8.38 -7.98 -13.62
C LEU A 97 8.46 -9.17 -14.58
N LYS A 98 7.66 -10.20 -14.36
CA LYS A 98 7.60 -11.38 -15.24
C LYS A 98 7.12 -11.03 -16.65
N GLU A 99 6.10 -10.19 -16.76
CA GLU A 99 5.58 -9.78 -18.07
C GLU A 99 6.57 -8.89 -18.83
N GLN A 100 7.26 -7.98 -18.12
CA GLN A 100 8.33 -7.16 -18.69
C GLN A 100 9.51 -8.01 -19.18
N GLU A 101 9.93 -9.01 -18.41
CA GLU A 101 10.99 -9.94 -18.81
C GLU A 101 10.59 -10.74 -20.06
N ASN A 102 9.35 -11.22 -20.11
CA ASN A 102 8.82 -11.93 -21.28
C ASN A 102 8.77 -11.05 -22.53
N GLU A 103 8.29 -9.82 -22.41
CA GLU A 103 8.31 -8.86 -23.52
C GLU A 103 9.74 -8.55 -23.99
N GLN A 104 10.67 -8.37 -23.05
CA GLN A 104 12.06 -8.09 -23.39
C GLN A 104 12.71 -9.27 -24.13
N LYS A 105 12.47 -10.51 -23.69
CA LYS A 105 12.95 -11.72 -24.38
C LYS A 105 12.37 -11.81 -25.80
N LYS A 106 11.08 -11.51 -25.98
CA LYS A 106 10.44 -11.48 -27.31
C LYS A 106 11.08 -10.43 -28.21
N LYS A 107 11.31 -9.21 -27.70
CA LYS A 107 11.99 -8.12 -28.44
C LYS A 107 13.40 -8.51 -28.86
N ILE A 108 14.19 -9.08 -27.94
CA ILE A 108 15.56 -9.54 -28.25
C ILE A 108 15.54 -10.63 -29.33
N THR A 109 14.63 -11.59 -29.23
CA THR A 109 14.53 -12.70 -30.20
C THR A 109 14.10 -12.19 -31.58
N ALA A 110 13.13 -11.28 -31.63
CA ALA A 110 12.70 -10.63 -32.87
C ALA A 110 13.85 -9.82 -33.49
N GLN A 111 14.57 -9.04 -32.68
CA GLN A 111 15.70 -8.24 -33.14
C GLN A 111 16.82 -9.11 -33.73
N LYS A 112 17.19 -10.20 -33.05
CA LYS A 112 18.18 -11.16 -33.56
C LYS A 112 17.77 -11.79 -34.88
N LYS A 113 16.47 -12.07 -35.06
CA LYS A 113 15.94 -12.61 -36.31
C LYS A 113 16.06 -11.60 -37.46
N ILE A 114 15.65 -10.36 -37.21
CA ILE A 114 15.77 -9.25 -38.17
C ILE A 114 17.23 -9.01 -38.54
N GLU A 115 18.12 -8.96 -37.56
CA GLU A 115 19.56 -8.76 -37.77
C GLU A 115 20.17 -9.89 -38.63
N LYS A 116 19.80 -11.15 -38.36
CA LYS A 116 20.24 -12.28 -39.16
C LYS A 116 19.73 -12.19 -40.61
N GLU A 117 18.45 -11.86 -40.80
CA GLU A 117 17.86 -11.69 -42.13
C GLU A 117 18.54 -10.55 -42.91
N GLN A 118 18.86 -9.43 -42.24
CA GLN A 118 19.61 -8.31 -42.84
C GLN A 118 21.02 -8.73 -43.24
N LEU A 119 21.73 -9.46 -42.39
CA LEU A 119 23.08 -9.95 -42.67
C LEU A 119 23.10 -10.94 -43.84
N ASP A 120 22.14 -11.88 -43.88
CA ASP A 120 22.03 -12.86 -44.94
C ASP A 120 21.66 -12.19 -46.28
N HIS A 121 20.81 -11.17 -46.26
CA HIS A 121 20.50 -10.35 -47.43
C HIS A 121 21.73 -9.57 -47.93
N GLN A 122 22.48 -8.93 -47.03
CA GLN A 122 23.69 -8.20 -47.37
C GLN A 122 24.74 -9.12 -48.02
N LYS A 123 24.99 -10.30 -47.42
CA LYS A 123 25.89 -11.32 -48.00
C LYS A 123 25.46 -11.77 -49.39
N LYS A 124 24.16 -11.90 -49.63
CA LYS A 124 23.64 -12.28 -50.95
C LYS A 124 23.93 -11.20 -51.99
N ILE A 125 23.66 -9.93 -51.67
CA ILE A 125 23.97 -8.79 -52.56
C ILE A 125 25.47 -8.73 -52.85
N THR A 126 26.34 -8.86 -51.85
CA THR A 126 27.80 -8.83 -52.05
C THR A 126 28.27 -9.92 -53.00
N ARG A 127 27.76 -11.15 -52.85
CA ARG A 127 28.11 -12.26 -53.76
C ARG A 127 27.63 -12.01 -55.19
N GLU A 128 26.44 -11.44 -55.37
CA GLU A 128 25.92 -11.10 -56.70
C GLU A 128 26.78 -10.03 -57.38
N LEU A 129 27.26 -9.03 -56.62
CA LEU A 129 28.17 -7.99 -57.12
C LEU A 129 29.57 -8.52 -57.46
N GLU A 130 30.11 -9.45 -56.67
CA GLU A 130 31.42 -10.08 -56.93
C GLU A 130 31.40 -11.05 -58.13
N SER A 131 30.21 -11.49 -58.56
CA SER A 131 30.03 -12.42 -59.68
C SER A 131 29.82 -11.76 -61.05
N GLN A 132 29.78 -10.42 -61.10
CA GLN A 132 29.71 -9.62 -62.34
C GLN A 132 31.09 -9.06 -62.72
#